data_AF-A0A2N5XTN5-F1
#
_entry.id   AF-A0A2N5XTN5-F1
#
_cell.length_a   1.000
_cell.length_b   1.000
_cell.length_c   1.000
_cell.angle_alpha   90.00
_cell.angle_beta   90.00
_cell.angle_gamma   90.00
#
_symmetry.space_group_name_H-M   'P 1'
#
loop_
_entity.id
_entity.type
_entity.pdbx_description
1 polymer ?
#
loop_
_entity_poly.entity_id
_entity_poly.type
_entity_poly.pdbx_seq_one_letter_code
_entity_poly.pdbx_strand_id
1 'polypeptide(L)'
;MKYPTFIRRRSAIKDTLLCAHDAILRDRLADFLRDQHPTNTAKEVARKARIPHRTVERWLSGLSSPRLEHFISLLHAYGPALLQAAMDDASIRDMNRMGFDWVERLRTAEDQDAAKADLKRVADALKALTNARPNNRPVSENEGR
;
A
#
# COMPACT_ATOMS: atom_id res chain seq x y z
N MET A 1 14.94 38.60 -43.22
CA MET A 1 14.81 37.37 -42.41
C MET A 1 14.48 37.77 -40.98
N LYS A 2 13.28 37.45 -40.47
CA LYS A 2 12.94 37.62 -39.04
C LYS A 2 13.37 36.35 -38.31
N TYR A 3 14.26 36.48 -37.33
CA TYR A 3 14.63 35.35 -36.46
C TYR A 3 13.45 35.01 -35.54
N PRO A 4 13.18 33.72 -35.26
CA PRO A 4 12.19 33.35 -34.26
C PRO A 4 12.64 33.84 -32.88
N THR A 5 11.84 34.70 -32.26
CA THR A 5 12.02 35.12 -30.87
C THR A 5 11.71 33.93 -29.97
N PHE A 6 12.74 33.30 -29.41
CA PHE A 6 12.58 32.35 -28.32
C PHE A 6 12.06 33.12 -27.10
N ILE A 7 10.74 33.07 -26.88
CA ILE A 7 10.13 33.56 -25.64
C ILE A 7 10.69 32.69 -24.52
N ARG A 8 11.68 33.23 -23.80
CA ARG A 8 12.26 32.60 -22.61
C ARG A 8 11.17 32.60 -21.55
N ARG A 9 10.38 31.52 -21.46
CA ARG A 9 9.46 31.33 -20.32
C ARG A 9 10.33 31.37 -19.07
N ARG A 10 10.20 32.43 -18.26
CA ARG A 10 10.70 32.41 -16.88
C ARG A 10 9.86 31.36 -16.16
N SER A 11 10.34 30.12 -16.11
CA SER A 11 9.91 29.25 -15.02
C SER A 11 10.35 29.95 -13.74
N ALA A 12 9.42 30.26 -12.85
CA ALA A 12 9.78 30.83 -11.57
C ALA A 12 10.64 29.82 -10.81
N ILE A 13 11.51 30.29 -9.92
CA ILE A 13 12.30 29.40 -9.03
C ILE A 13 11.35 28.42 -8.28
N LYS A 14 10.14 28.88 -7.95
CA LYS A 14 9.07 28.05 -7.37
C LYS A 14 8.68 26.86 -8.25
N ASP A 15 8.59 27.04 -9.56
CA ASP A 15 8.23 25.96 -10.51
C ASP A 15 9.34 24.90 -10.58
N THR A 16 10.60 25.33 -10.45
CA THR A 16 11.75 24.44 -10.44
C THR A 16 11.80 23.60 -9.15
N LEU A 17 11.50 24.22 -8.00
CA LEU A 17 11.43 23.54 -6.71
C LEU A 17 10.26 22.54 -6.65
N LEU A 18 9.09 22.90 -7.23
CA LEU A 18 7.95 22.00 -7.34
C LEU A 18 8.27 20.78 -8.21
N CYS A 19 8.91 20.96 -9.37
CA CYS A 19 9.34 19.85 -10.21
C CYS A 19 10.34 18.93 -9.50
N ALA A 20 11.29 19.49 -8.74
CA ALA A 20 12.24 18.70 -7.97
C ALA A 20 11.55 17.88 -6.87
N HIS A 21 10.58 18.47 -6.18
CA HIS A 21 9.77 17.78 -5.18
C HIS A 21 8.96 16.62 -5.80
N ASP A 22 8.26 16.88 -6.90
CA ASP A 22 7.48 15.85 -7.63
C ASP A 22 8.35 14.71 -8.19
N ALA A 23 9.60 15.00 -8.54
CA ALA A 23 10.57 13.97 -8.93
C ALA A 23 10.96 13.08 -7.73
N ILE A 24 11.29 13.69 -6.59
CA ILE A 24 11.67 12.97 -5.38
C ILE A 24 10.53 12.06 -4.89
N LEU A 25 9.28 12.55 -4.86
CA LEU A 25 8.14 11.74 -4.42
C LEU A 25 7.91 10.54 -5.34
N ARG A 26 8.08 10.73 -6.65
CA ARG A 26 7.94 9.67 -7.65
C ARG A 26 9.01 8.60 -7.49
N ASP A 27 10.26 9.01 -7.26
CA ASP A 27 11.37 8.08 -7.07
C ASP A 27 11.18 7.25 -5.80
N ARG A 28 10.81 7.90 -4.68
CA ARG A 28 10.49 7.21 -3.42
C ARG A 28 9.34 6.21 -3.58
N LEU A 29 8.30 6.59 -4.30
CA LEU A 29 7.18 5.70 -4.60
C LEU A 29 7.64 4.50 -5.43
N ALA A 30 8.45 4.72 -6.46
CA ALA A 30 8.97 3.64 -7.29
C ALA A 30 9.86 2.69 -6.49
N ASP A 31 10.70 3.22 -5.60
CA ASP A 31 11.57 2.42 -4.74
C ASP A 31 10.77 1.60 -3.73
N PHE A 32 9.74 2.17 -3.10
CA PHE A 32 8.81 1.42 -2.26
C PHE A 32 8.16 0.27 -3.02
N LEU A 33 7.66 0.50 -4.24
CA LEU A 33 7.02 -0.56 -5.02
C LEU A 33 8.02 -1.66 -5.40
N ARG A 34 9.27 -1.31 -5.72
CA ARG A 34 10.34 -2.28 -6.00
C ARG A 34 10.72 -3.10 -4.78
N ASP A 35 10.77 -2.48 -3.61
CA ASP A 35 11.06 -3.18 -2.35
C ASP A 35 9.97 -4.22 -2.02
N GLN A 36 8.70 -3.84 -2.20
CA GLN A 36 7.58 -4.76 -2.02
C GLN A 36 7.54 -5.91 -3.03
N HIS A 37 8.01 -5.65 -4.26
CA HIS A 37 8.01 -6.63 -5.35
C HIS A 37 9.33 -6.59 -6.14
N PRO A 38 10.40 -7.25 -5.64
CA PRO A 38 11.74 -7.17 -6.25
C PRO A 38 11.81 -7.77 -7.65
N THR A 39 10.95 -8.74 -7.94
CA THR A 39 10.85 -9.39 -9.26
C THR A 39 9.51 -9.01 -9.91
N ASN A 40 9.54 -8.58 -11.17
CA ASN A 40 8.34 -8.22 -11.94
C ASN A 40 7.43 -7.18 -11.27
N THR A 41 8.02 -6.14 -10.67
CA THR A 41 7.32 -5.08 -9.91
C THR A 41 6.06 -4.58 -10.62
N ALA A 42 6.16 -4.20 -11.90
CA ALA A 42 5.04 -3.65 -12.64
C ALA A 42 3.83 -4.61 -12.72
N LYS A 43 4.09 -5.91 -12.89
CA LYS A 43 3.06 -6.95 -13.01
C LYS A 43 2.33 -7.20 -11.70
N GLU A 44 3.09 -7.30 -10.60
CA GLU A 44 2.50 -7.52 -9.29
C GLU A 44 1.70 -6.31 -8.81
N VAL A 45 2.24 -5.10 -8.98
CA VAL A 45 1.53 -3.86 -8.64
C VAL A 45 0.27 -3.70 -9.47
N ALA A 46 0.34 -3.94 -10.78
CA ALA A 46 -0.83 -3.88 -11.67
C ALA A 46 -1.94 -4.83 -11.22
N ARG A 47 -1.57 -6.08 -10.86
CA ARG A 47 -2.50 -7.09 -10.36
C ARG A 47 -3.11 -6.69 -9.02
N LYS A 48 -2.29 -6.22 -8.08
CA LYS A 48 -2.72 -5.91 -6.70
C LYS A 48 -3.60 -4.66 -6.65
N ALA A 49 -3.19 -3.59 -7.32
CA ALA A 49 -3.89 -2.31 -7.32
C ALA A 49 -4.95 -2.18 -8.43
N ARG A 50 -5.08 -3.20 -9.30
CA ARG A 50 -5.99 -3.21 -10.47
C ARG A 50 -5.76 -2.03 -11.42
N ILE A 51 -4.48 -1.72 -11.65
CA ILE A 51 -4.03 -0.62 -12.52
C ILE A 51 -3.44 -1.24 -13.79
N PRO A 52 -3.62 -0.64 -14.98
CA PRO A 52 -3.00 -1.15 -16.19
C PRO A 52 -1.47 -1.28 -16.07
N HIS A 53 -0.92 -2.43 -16.46
CA HIS A 53 0.52 -2.74 -16.41
C HIS A 53 1.39 -1.63 -16.99
N ARG A 54 1.04 -1.19 -18.21
CA ARG A 54 1.76 -0.15 -18.93
C ARG A 54 1.78 1.19 -18.18
N THR A 55 0.75 1.49 -17.41
CA THR A 55 0.70 2.70 -16.59
C THR A 55 1.71 2.60 -15.44
N VAL A 56 1.78 1.45 -14.78
CA VAL A 56 2.75 1.20 -13.71
C VAL A 56 4.19 1.23 -14.24
N GLU A 57 4.46 0.62 -15.39
CA GLU A 57 5.79 0.69 -16.03
C GLU A 57 6.25 2.13 -16.26
N ARG A 58 5.35 3.00 -16.71
CA ARG A 58 5.66 4.42 -16.92
C ARG A 58 5.93 5.18 -15.63
N TRP A 59 5.40 4.75 -14.49
CA TRP A 59 5.74 5.32 -13.18
C TRP A 59 7.12 4.85 -12.74
N LEU A 60 7.38 3.54 -12.84
CA LEU A 60 8.66 2.96 -12.46
C LEU A 60 9.81 3.48 -13.33
N SER A 61 9.54 3.84 -14.58
CA SER A 61 10.53 4.47 -15.48
C SER A 61 10.64 5.99 -15.31
N GLY A 62 9.93 6.59 -14.35
CA GLY A 62 9.93 8.03 -14.09
C GLY A 62 9.19 8.89 -15.13
N LEU A 63 8.61 8.29 -16.18
CA LEU A 63 7.98 9.01 -17.30
C LEU A 63 6.67 9.72 -16.93
N SER A 64 6.03 9.31 -15.84
CA SER A 64 4.79 9.91 -15.35
C SER A 64 4.63 9.69 -13.85
N SER A 65 3.71 10.42 -13.24
CA SER A 65 3.31 10.24 -11.84
C SER A 65 1.89 9.65 -11.75
N PRO A 66 1.55 8.93 -10.66
CA PRO A 66 0.19 8.47 -10.43
C PRO A 66 -0.75 9.67 -10.29
N ARG A 67 -1.92 9.58 -10.92
CA ARG A 67 -3.04 10.48 -10.65
C ARG A 67 -3.68 10.12 -9.32
N LEU A 68 -4.50 11.01 -8.76
CA LEU A 68 -5.19 10.78 -7.50
C LEU A 68 -5.97 9.45 -7.46
N GLU A 69 -6.71 9.11 -8.52
CA GLU A 69 -7.45 7.84 -8.63
C GLU A 69 -6.56 6.60 -8.50
N HIS A 70 -5.38 6.67 -9.12
CA HIS A 70 -4.38 5.62 -9.06
C HIS A 70 -3.68 5.57 -7.72
N PHE A 71 -3.42 6.74 -7.12
CA PHE A 71 -2.84 6.85 -5.80
C PHE A 71 -3.78 6.25 -4.74
N ILE A 72 -5.09 6.53 -4.81
CA ILE A 72 -6.11 5.91 -3.95
C ILE A 72 -6.14 4.39 -4.13
N SER A 73 -6.05 3.91 -5.38
CA SER A 73 -6.02 2.47 -5.68
C SER A 73 -4.78 1.79 -5.09
N LEU A 74 -3.61 2.45 -5.19
CA LEU A 74 -2.38 2.00 -4.55
C LEU A 74 -2.52 2.02 -3.01
N LEU A 75 -3.12 3.08 -2.45
CA LEU A 75 -3.31 3.21 -1.00
C LEU A 75 -4.20 2.09 -0.46
N HIS A 76 -5.26 1.71 -1.19
CA HIS A 76 -6.07 0.54 -0.84
C HIS A 76 -5.30 -0.79 -0.92
N ALA A 77 -4.33 -0.90 -1.85
CA ALA A 77 -3.60 -2.15 -2.09
C ALA A 77 -2.39 -2.34 -1.16
N TYR A 78 -1.73 -1.25 -0.76
CA TYR A 78 -0.49 -1.25 0.02
C TYR A 78 -0.66 -0.64 1.40
N GLY A 79 -1.81 -0.04 1.67
CA GLY A 79 -2.10 0.54 2.96
C GLY A 79 -1.25 1.78 3.26
N PRO A 80 -1.21 2.19 4.53
CA PRO A 80 -0.50 3.38 4.98
C PRO A 80 1.02 3.38 4.76
N ALA A 81 1.65 2.20 4.65
CA ALA A 81 3.07 2.11 4.31
C ALA A 81 3.41 2.84 3.00
N LEU A 82 2.49 2.83 2.03
CA LEU A 82 2.60 3.61 0.80
C LEU A 82 2.65 5.11 1.08
N LEU A 83 1.76 5.60 1.96
CA LEU A 83 1.67 7.02 2.28
C LEU A 83 2.92 7.48 3.03
N GLN A 84 3.45 6.65 3.93
CA GLN A 84 4.72 6.92 4.61
C GLN A 84 5.88 7.01 3.60
N ALA A 85 5.94 6.12 2.62
CA ALA A 85 6.98 6.17 1.58
C ALA A 85 6.82 7.37 0.63
N ALA A 86 5.58 7.75 0.33
CA ALA A 86 5.26 8.84 -0.59
C ALA A 86 5.30 10.24 0.05
N MET A 87 5.62 10.36 1.35
CA MET A 87 5.71 11.65 2.04
C MET A 87 7.14 11.95 2.47
N ASP A 88 7.47 13.23 2.59
CA ASP A 88 8.74 13.65 3.17
C ASP A 88 8.63 13.86 4.69
N ASP A 89 9.77 13.74 5.37
CA ASP A 89 9.84 13.89 6.82
C ASP A 89 9.35 15.26 7.28
N ALA A 90 9.47 16.28 6.43
CA ALA A 90 8.95 17.61 6.70
C ALA A 90 7.42 17.61 6.76
N SER A 91 6.73 17.04 5.76
CA SER A 91 5.27 16.93 5.74
C SER A 91 4.76 16.08 6.89
N ILE A 92 5.44 14.97 7.21
CA ILE A 92 5.09 14.11 8.36
C ILE A 92 5.19 14.91 9.67
N ARG A 93 6.29 15.65 9.87
CA ARG A 93 6.47 16.50 11.06
C ARG A 93 5.44 17.61 11.15
N ASP A 94 5.10 18.26 10.04
CA ASP A 94 4.11 19.33 10.02
C ASP A 94 2.70 18.80 10.35
N MET A 95 2.30 17.65 9.82
CA MET A 95 1.02 17.03 10.18
C MET A 95 0.97 16.61 11.66
N ASN A 96 2.06 16.07 12.20
CA ASN A 96 2.16 15.76 13.63
C ASN A 96 2.02 17.03 14.49
N ARG A 97 2.62 18.14 14.06
CA ARG A 97 2.49 19.44 14.74
C ARG A 97 1.06 19.98 14.67
N MET A 98 0.32 19.70 13.60
CA MET A 98 -1.10 20.03 13.46
C MET A 98 -2.03 19.09 14.25
N GLY A 99 -1.48 18.16 15.05
CA GLY A 99 -2.25 17.21 15.85
C GLY A 99 -2.86 16.06 15.03
N PHE A 100 -2.43 15.90 13.78
CA PHE A 100 -2.89 14.84 12.88
C PHE A 100 -1.93 13.65 12.95
N ASP A 101 -2.05 12.86 14.03
CA ASP A 101 -1.27 11.63 14.21
C ASP A 101 -1.89 10.45 13.44
N TRP A 102 -1.96 10.57 12.12
CA TRP A 102 -2.55 9.54 11.27
C TRP A 102 -1.62 8.35 11.07
N VAL A 103 -0.29 8.54 11.15
CA VAL A 103 0.69 7.47 10.96
C VAL A 103 0.56 6.43 12.06
N GLU A 104 0.50 6.86 13.32
CA GLU A 104 0.36 5.93 14.44
C GLU A 104 -1.03 5.30 14.48
N ARG A 105 -2.08 6.06 14.16
CA ARG A 105 -3.44 5.52 13.96
C ARG A 105 -3.48 4.44 12.88
N LEU A 106 -2.74 4.63 11.80
CA LEU A 106 -2.70 3.68 10.69
C LEU A 106 -1.88 2.43 11.02
N ARG A 107 -0.75 2.55 11.72
CA ARG A 107 -0.03 1.39 12.27
C ARG A 107 -0.91 0.58 13.21
N THR A 108 -1.61 1.26 14.12
CA THR A 108 -2.54 0.62 15.05
C THR A 108 -3.65 -0.14 14.30
N ALA A 109 -4.14 0.41 13.17
CA ALA A 109 -5.15 -0.26 12.35
C ALA A 109 -4.59 -1.51 11.63
N GLU A 110 -3.38 -1.44 11.08
CA GLU A 110 -2.72 -2.61 10.45
C GLU A 110 -2.46 -3.72 11.47
N ASP A 111 -1.97 -3.37 12.66
CA ASP A 111 -1.74 -4.31 13.77
C ASP A 111 -3.06 -4.98 14.20
N GLN A 112 -4.15 -4.21 14.25
CA GLN A 112 -5.48 -4.75 14.56
C GLN A 112 -5.99 -5.71 13.49
N ASP A 113 -5.77 -5.43 12.20
CA ASP A 113 -6.21 -6.31 11.12
C ASP A 113 -5.37 -7.59 11.05
N ALA A 114 -4.06 -7.51 11.31
CA ALA A 114 -3.21 -8.68 11.50
C ALA A 114 -3.69 -9.55 12.68
N ALA A 115 -3.98 -8.93 13.83
CA ALA A 115 -4.49 -9.63 15.00
C ALA A 115 -5.85 -10.32 14.74
N LYS A 116 -6.77 -9.66 14.02
CA LYS A 116 -8.04 -10.27 13.61
C LYS A 116 -7.85 -11.47 12.68
N ALA A 117 -6.91 -11.38 11.74
CA ALA A 117 -6.61 -12.48 10.83
C ALA A 117 -6.06 -13.70 11.58
N ASP A 118 -5.18 -13.48 12.56
CA ASP A 118 -4.64 -14.54 13.40
C ASP A 118 -5.71 -15.20 14.29
N LEU A 119 -6.57 -14.38 14.93
CA LEU A 119 -7.71 -14.88 15.70
C LEU A 119 -8.64 -15.74 14.84
N LYS A 120 -8.89 -15.34 13.60
CA LYS A 120 -9.69 -16.13 12.66
C LYS A 120 -9.04 -17.48 12.35
N ARG A 121 -7.73 -17.53 12.12
CA ARG A 121 -7.00 -18.80 11.91
C ARG A 121 -7.12 -19.73 13.11
N VAL A 122 -6.99 -19.20 14.32
CA VAL A 122 -7.15 -19.98 15.56
C VAL A 122 -8.57 -20.50 15.69
N ALA A 123 -9.58 -19.68 15.43
CA ALA A 123 -10.98 -20.08 15.47
C ALA A 123 -11.29 -21.20 14.46
N ASP A 124 -10.77 -21.08 13.23
CA ASP A 124 -10.93 -22.10 12.18
C ASP A 124 -10.23 -23.42 12.58
N ALA A 125 -9.04 -23.35 13.18
CA ALA A 125 -8.32 -24.53 13.68
C ALA A 125 -9.07 -25.23 14.82
N LEU A 126 -9.62 -24.47 15.78
CA LEU A 126 -10.42 -25.02 16.89
C LEU A 126 -11.71 -25.68 16.37
N LYS A 127 -12.36 -25.07 15.38
CA LYS A 127 -13.54 -25.67 14.72
C LYS A 127 -13.19 -26.98 14.02
N ALA A 128 -12.04 -27.04 13.32
CA ALA A 128 -11.57 -28.27 12.69
C ALA A 128 -11.32 -29.38 13.73
N LEU A 129 -10.67 -29.07 14.86
CA LEU A 129 -10.45 -30.02 15.95
C LEU A 129 -11.77 -30.50 16.58
N THR A 130 -12.73 -29.60 16.77
CA THR A 130 -14.06 -29.94 17.32
C THR A 130 -14.80 -30.90 16.40
N ASN A 131 -14.76 -30.64 15.09
CA ASN A 131 -15.39 -31.51 14.08
C ASN A 131 -14.67 -32.86 13.92
N ALA A 132 -13.37 -32.91 14.16
CA ALA A 132 -12.57 -34.13 14.07
C ALA A 132 -12.70 -35.05 15.30
N ARG A 133 -13.32 -34.58 16.39
CA ARG A 133 -13.51 -35.38 17.61
C ARG A 133 -14.62 -36.43 17.37
N PRO A 134 -14.31 -37.73 17.33
CA PRO A 134 -15.34 -38.75 17.18
C PRO A 134 -16.26 -38.74 18.40
N ASN A 135 -17.56 -38.86 18.14
CA ASN A 135 -18.63 -38.90 19.14
C ASN A 135 -18.51 -40.21 19.94
N ASN A 136 -17.63 -40.26 20.94
CA ASN A 136 -17.57 -41.36 21.92
C ASN A 136 -18.81 -41.27 22.82
N ARG A 137 -19.96 -41.72 22.31
CA ARG A 137 -21.04 -42.18 23.18
C ARG A 137 -20.64 -43.58 23.67
N PRO A 138 -20.52 -43.80 24.98
CA PRO A 138 -20.40 -45.16 25.48
C PRO A 138 -21.65 -45.93 25.05
N VAL A 139 -21.44 -46.98 24.27
CA VAL A 139 -22.48 -47.96 23.95
C VAL A 139 -22.87 -48.60 25.27
N SER A 140 -24.07 -48.29 25.76
CA SER A 140 -24.68 -48.99 26.88
C SER A 140 -24.94 -50.42 26.43
N GLU A 141 -24.01 -51.34 26.74
CA GLU A 141 -24.25 -52.77 26.71
C GLU A 141 -25.32 -53.10 27.76
N ASN A 142 -26.55 -53.10 27.28
CA ASN A 142 -27.69 -53.73 27.91
C ASN A 142 -27.75 -55.15 27.33
N GLU A 143 -27.04 -56.10 27.93
CA GLU A 143 -27.36 -57.52 27.79
C GLU A 143 -27.66 -58.08 29.17
N GLY A 144 -28.96 -58.12 29.46
CA GLY A 144 -29.49 -59.06 30.43
C GLY A 144 -29.72 -60.40 29.75
N ARG A 145 -29.13 -61.47 30.27
CA ARG A 145 -29.81 -62.67 30.79
C ARG A 145 -28.81 -63.72 31.23
#